data_AF-A0AA41XB72-F1
#
_entry.id   AF-A0AA41XB72-F1
#
_cell.length_a   1.000
_cell.length_b   1.000
_cell.length_c   1.000
_cell.angle_alpha   90.00
_cell.angle_beta   90.00
_cell.angle_gamma   90.00
#
_symmetry.space_group_name_H-M   'P 1'
#
loop_
_entity.id
_entity.type
_entity.pdbx_description
1 polymer ?
#
loop_
_entity_poly.entity_id
_entity_poly.type
_entity_poly.pdbx_seq_one_letter_code
_entity_poly.pdbx_strand_id
1 'polypeptide(L)'
;MSGAAPDREALIDLEAFRHNVRTLSALARPADTMLAVKADAYGHGMVPMARAALESGATSLAVLDIPAALELRAAGITAPIFAWMHDPDALFGEAAEADIDLGISAVWQLDAIAAAGASRAPRVHLKIDTGLSRNGSTEADWPALVRSALAHDAAGAVKLHAAWSHLADASPEDDRVALDKLHRAVAVAEELGARFELVHLAASSAGIRMPEARLGVVRFGIAAYGVSPFDDESARDLGLRPVMTLRSRVVSTKRVPAGHGVSYGLTYRTERESTLALVPLGYADGIPRIATGRARVWIGGRRYPIAGRIAMDQFVVDLGDGAVEVGDEVVVFGEGDDGEPTAEEWAGWAETIGDEIVARVGPRVERVYLNTTDALVGSVREIATPEEMHEFGRSIGATLAAGDVIVLSGDLGAGKTTFTRGLGEGMGVRGPVTSPTFVLARTHPSLVGGPALVHVDAYRLGSALELDDLDIDFAGSVVVVEWGRGLVEALAESFLAIDIERPHGAGAGGGSDAGTDADVDGAEAGDAPVEPRTVRITGTGERWR
;
A
#
# COMPACT_ATOMS: atom_id res chain seq x y z
N MET A 1 21.60 -4.00 -15.73
CA MET A 1 20.67 -4.65 -16.68
C MET A 1 20.07 -3.54 -17.54
N SER A 2 19.95 -3.73 -18.86
CA SER A 2 19.56 -2.66 -19.80
C SER A 2 18.14 -2.16 -19.50
N GLY A 3 18.04 -0.88 -19.12
CA GLY A 3 16.82 -0.23 -18.65
C GLY A 3 15.82 0.11 -19.75
N ALA A 4 15.21 -0.89 -20.37
CA ALA A 4 13.94 -0.72 -21.07
C ALA A 4 12.82 -0.93 -20.04
N ALA A 5 11.92 0.05 -19.87
CA ALA A 5 10.75 -0.13 -19.02
C ALA A 5 9.87 -1.25 -19.60
N PRO A 6 9.22 -2.08 -18.77
CA PRO A 6 8.42 -3.20 -19.23
C PRO A 6 7.21 -2.74 -20.05
N ASP A 7 6.87 -3.51 -21.10
CA ASP A 7 5.70 -3.23 -21.95
C ASP A 7 4.36 -3.47 -21.23
N ARG A 8 4.38 -4.14 -20.06
CA ARG A 8 3.21 -4.52 -19.25
C ARG A 8 3.56 -4.32 -17.78
N GLU A 9 2.98 -3.31 -17.14
CA GLU A 9 3.38 -2.90 -15.80
C GLU A 9 2.17 -2.62 -14.90
N ALA A 10 2.24 -3.12 -13.67
CA ALA A 10 1.37 -2.73 -12.58
C ALA A 10 2.22 -1.94 -11.57
N LEU A 11 2.03 -0.63 -11.53
CA LEU A 11 2.61 0.22 -10.51
C LEU A 11 1.84 0.02 -9.20
N ILE A 12 2.56 -0.28 -8.12
CA ILE A 12 1.98 -0.52 -6.80
C ILE A 12 2.48 0.56 -5.86
N ASP A 13 1.61 1.51 -5.48
CA ASP A 13 1.96 2.58 -4.56
C ASP A 13 1.85 2.10 -3.11
N LEU A 14 3.00 1.80 -2.50
CA LEU A 14 3.04 1.39 -1.10
C LEU A 14 2.54 2.47 -0.15
N GLU A 15 2.73 3.75 -0.45
CA GLU A 15 2.27 4.82 0.43
C GLU A 15 0.75 5.00 0.38
N ALA A 16 0.14 4.87 -0.80
CA ALA A 16 -1.32 4.81 -0.90
C ALA A 16 -1.89 3.68 -0.04
N PHE A 17 -1.24 2.51 -0.08
CA PHE A 17 -1.61 1.36 0.73
C PHE A 17 -1.42 1.59 2.23
N ARG A 18 -0.26 2.11 2.65
CA ARG A 18 0.02 2.48 4.06
C ARG A 18 -1.00 3.49 4.58
N HIS A 19 -1.32 4.51 3.78
CA HIS A 19 -2.38 5.50 4.09
C HIS A 19 -3.74 4.82 4.33
N ASN A 20 -4.15 3.92 3.45
CA ASN A 20 -5.41 3.19 3.59
C ASN A 20 -5.43 2.34 4.87
N VAL A 21 -4.35 1.61 5.14
CA VAL A 21 -4.25 0.78 6.35
C VAL A 21 -4.32 1.65 7.61
N ARG A 22 -3.62 2.79 7.67
CA ARG A 22 -3.73 3.73 8.81
C ARG A 22 -5.14 4.26 8.98
N THR A 23 -5.80 4.63 7.87
CA THR A 23 -7.17 5.16 7.86
C THR A 23 -8.17 4.13 8.38
N LEU A 24 -8.11 2.91 7.86
CA LEU A 24 -9.00 1.81 8.25
C LEU A 24 -8.72 1.33 9.68
N SER A 25 -7.45 1.26 10.09
CA SER A 25 -7.08 0.91 11.46
C SER A 25 -7.58 1.96 12.45
N ALA A 26 -7.49 3.25 12.09
CA ALA A 26 -8.03 4.32 12.91
C ALA A 26 -9.57 4.24 13.05
N LEU A 27 -10.26 3.88 11.97
CA LEU A 27 -11.70 3.68 11.95
C LEU A 27 -12.16 2.48 12.80
N ALA A 28 -11.39 1.40 12.79
CA ALA A 28 -11.73 0.15 13.48
C ALA A 28 -11.59 0.23 15.00
N ARG A 29 -10.79 1.17 15.53
CA ARG A 29 -10.55 1.29 16.98
C ARG A 29 -11.86 1.35 17.79
N PRO A 30 -11.91 0.67 18.95
CA PRO A 30 -10.79 0.01 19.65
C PRO A 30 -10.46 -1.40 19.14
N ALA A 31 -11.16 -1.92 18.12
CA ALA A 31 -10.82 -3.22 17.54
C ALA A 31 -9.46 -3.16 16.83
N ASP A 32 -8.74 -4.27 16.87
CA ASP A 32 -7.51 -4.44 16.11
C ASP A 32 -7.79 -4.54 14.61
N THR A 33 -6.72 -4.46 13.81
CA THR A 33 -6.79 -4.66 12.36
C THR A 33 -5.99 -5.88 11.94
N MET A 34 -6.67 -6.82 11.28
CA MET A 34 -6.07 -7.96 10.60
C MET A 34 -6.15 -7.72 9.09
N LEU A 35 -5.00 -7.68 8.41
CA LEU A 35 -4.99 -7.46 6.97
C LEU A 35 -5.02 -8.76 6.18
N ALA A 36 -6.00 -8.90 5.28
CA ALA A 36 -6.07 -10.00 4.33
C ALA A 36 -5.15 -9.77 3.12
N VAL A 37 -4.16 -10.65 2.95
CA VAL A 37 -3.18 -10.65 1.84
C VAL A 37 -3.30 -11.89 0.94
N LYS A 38 -4.50 -12.49 0.89
CA LYS A 38 -4.83 -13.64 0.02
C LYS A 38 -4.75 -13.28 -1.47
N ALA A 39 -4.64 -14.32 -2.32
CA ALA A 39 -4.56 -14.18 -3.78
C ALA A 39 -3.46 -13.20 -4.20
N ASP A 40 -2.25 -13.41 -3.67
CA ASP A 40 -1.09 -12.55 -3.86
C ASP A 40 -1.37 -11.07 -3.50
N ALA A 41 -1.98 -10.86 -2.32
CA ALA A 41 -2.51 -9.56 -1.89
C ALA A 41 -3.39 -8.89 -2.97
N TYR A 42 -4.42 -9.61 -3.43
CA TYR A 42 -5.33 -9.14 -4.49
C TYR A 42 -4.58 -8.72 -5.77
N GLY A 43 -3.50 -9.44 -6.12
CA GLY A 43 -2.66 -9.18 -7.29
C GLY A 43 -1.57 -8.10 -7.11
N HIS A 44 -1.43 -7.51 -5.92
CA HIS A 44 -0.44 -6.46 -5.63
C HIS A 44 0.93 -7.01 -5.17
N GLY A 45 1.01 -8.30 -4.83
CA GLY A 45 2.21 -8.95 -4.32
C GLY A 45 2.20 -9.13 -2.81
N MET A 46 2.15 -10.39 -2.36
CA MET A 46 1.87 -10.75 -0.98
C MET A 46 2.88 -10.19 0.03
N VAL A 47 4.17 -10.42 -0.18
CA VAL A 47 5.22 -10.07 0.79
C VAL A 47 5.37 -8.55 0.97
N PRO A 48 5.48 -7.73 -0.10
CA PRO A 48 5.56 -6.28 0.06
C PRO A 48 4.34 -5.68 0.76
N MET A 49 3.13 -6.14 0.41
CA MET A 49 1.91 -5.65 1.07
C MET A 49 1.85 -6.07 2.53
N ALA A 50 2.22 -7.30 2.87
CA ALA A 50 2.26 -7.78 4.25
C ALA A 50 3.16 -6.91 5.13
N ARG A 51 4.35 -6.53 4.65
CA ARG A 51 5.27 -5.65 5.39
C ARG A 51 4.69 -4.25 5.57
N ALA A 52 4.23 -3.63 4.48
CA ALA A 52 3.66 -2.28 4.50
C ALA A 52 2.42 -2.19 5.42
N ALA A 53 1.63 -3.26 5.51
CA ALA A 53 0.47 -3.33 6.39
C ALA A 53 0.85 -3.28 7.87
N LEU A 54 1.84 -4.09 8.27
CA LEU A 54 2.31 -4.16 9.65
C LEU A 54 2.98 -2.85 10.07
N GLU A 55 3.75 -2.22 9.17
CA GLU A 55 4.33 -0.88 9.36
C GLU A 55 3.24 0.19 9.59
N SER A 56 2.01 -0.05 9.12
CA SER A 56 0.94 0.95 9.05
C SER A 56 -0.19 0.73 10.04
N GLY A 57 -0.02 -0.19 10.99
CA GLY A 57 -0.94 -0.40 12.11
C GLY A 57 -1.80 -1.66 12.04
N ALA A 58 -1.63 -2.52 11.03
CA ALA A 58 -2.17 -3.88 11.11
C ALA A 58 -1.45 -4.66 12.21
N THR A 59 -2.18 -5.33 13.09
CA THR A 59 -1.62 -6.12 14.20
C THR A 59 -1.41 -7.59 13.81
N SER A 60 -2.04 -8.04 12.73
CA SER A 60 -2.00 -9.42 12.24
C SER A 60 -2.32 -9.50 10.75
N LEU A 61 -2.04 -10.65 10.14
CA LEU A 61 -2.30 -10.93 8.73
C LEU A 61 -3.23 -12.13 8.56
N ALA A 62 -4.00 -12.14 7.48
CA ALA A 62 -4.87 -13.23 7.09
C ALA A 62 -4.53 -13.71 5.66
N VAL A 63 -4.31 -15.01 5.50
CA VAL A 63 -4.04 -15.67 4.21
C VAL A 63 -5.02 -16.81 3.98
N LEU A 64 -5.22 -17.19 2.72
CA LEU A 64 -6.19 -18.24 2.39
C LEU A 64 -5.81 -19.58 3.03
N ASP A 65 -4.56 -20.00 2.85
CA ASP A 65 -4.09 -21.34 3.14
C ASP A 65 -2.72 -21.33 3.85
N ILE A 66 -2.31 -22.52 4.31
CA ILE A 66 -1.06 -22.72 5.03
C ILE A 66 0.17 -22.44 4.16
N PRO A 67 0.26 -22.87 2.89
CA PRO A 67 1.41 -22.54 2.03
C PRO A 67 1.70 -21.04 1.94
N ALA A 68 0.67 -20.20 1.75
CA ALA A 68 0.84 -18.75 1.75
C ALA A 68 1.33 -18.22 3.12
N ALA A 69 0.86 -18.81 4.22
CA ALA A 69 1.31 -18.45 5.57
C ALA A 69 2.80 -18.77 5.77
N LEU A 70 3.24 -19.94 5.29
CA LEU A 70 4.63 -20.38 5.36
C LEU A 70 5.54 -19.52 4.47
N GLU A 71 5.05 -19.06 3.31
CA GLU A 71 5.78 -18.10 2.47
C GLU A 71 6.04 -16.77 3.22
N LEU A 72 5.03 -16.24 3.91
CA LEU A 72 5.20 -15.04 4.75
C LEU A 72 6.20 -15.27 5.89
N ARG A 73 6.19 -16.44 6.52
CA ARG A 73 7.18 -16.82 7.56
C ARG A 73 8.59 -16.91 6.97
N ALA A 74 8.74 -17.53 5.80
CA ALA A 74 10.02 -17.58 5.08
C ALA A 74 10.54 -16.19 4.69
N ALA A 75 9.63 -15.23 4.47
CA ALA A 75 9.95 -13.83 4.22
C ALA A 75 10.27 -13.00 5.50
N GLY A 76 10.34 -13.66 6.67
CA GLY A 76 10.72 -13.05 7.95
C GLY A 76 9.58 -12.40 8.73
N ILE A 77 8.32 -12.57 8.32
CA ILE A 77 7.17 -12.01 9.04
C ILE A 77 6.97 -12.76 10.36
N THR A 78 7.02 -12.04 11.48
CA THR A 78 6.83 -12.60 12.84
C THR A 78 5.49 -12.26 13.48
N ALA A 79 4.73 -11.31 12.92
CA ALA A 79 3.39 -10.97 13.38
C ALA A 79 2.43 -12.18 13.32
N PRO A 80 1.32 -12.20 14.08
CA PRO A 80 0.31 -13.24 13.97
C PRO A 80 -0.20 -13.40 12.53
N ILE A 81 -0.27 -14.64 12.05
CA ILE A 81 -0.80 -14.99 10.72
C ILE A 81 -1.92 -16.02 10.90
N PHE A 82 -3.06 -15.73 10.29
CA PHE A 82 -4.25 -16.57 10.31
C PHE A 82 -4.52 -17.19 8.93
N ALA A 83 -4.58 -18.52 8.85
CA ALA A 83 -4.96 -19.28 7.66
C ALA A 83 -6.25 -20.07 7.92
N TRP A 84 -7.19 -20.13 6.97
CA TRP A 84 -8.53 -20.67 7.26
C TRP A 84 -9.10 -21.68 6.26
N MET A 85 -8.47 -21.84 5.10
CA MET A 85 -8.87 -22.84 4.11
C MET A 85 -7.88 -23.99 4.16
N HIS A 86 -8.38 -25.16 4.54
CA HIS A 86 -7.54 -26.33 4.76
C HIS A 86 -8.05 -27.48 3.91
N ASP A 87 -7.14 -28.01 3.10
CA ASP A 87 -7.29 -29.30 2.44
C ASP A 87 -7.14 -30.45 3.45
N PRO A 88 -7.72 -31.64 3.22
CA PRO A 88 -7.47 -32.80 4.07
C PRO A 88 -5.99 -33.17 4.25
N ASP A 89 -5.16 -32.94 3.24
CA ASP A 89 -3.71 -33.20 3.26
C ASP A 89 -2.89 -31.94 3.61
N ALA A 90 -3.53 -30.95 4.24
CA ALA A 90 -2.88 -29.72 4.65
C ALA A 90 -1.69 -29.95 5.61
N LEU A 91 -0.70 -29.06 5.52
CA LEU A 91 0.55 -29.11 6.29
C LEU A 91 0.36 -28.64 7.75
N PHE A 92 -0.56 -29.25 8.49
CA PHE A 92 -0.92 -28.83 9.85
C PHE A 92 0.27 -28.85 10.82
N GLY A 93 1.16 -29.84 10.70
CA GLY A 93 2.37 -29.92 11.52
C GLY A 93 3.32 -28.74 11.26
N GLU A 94 3.58 -28.43 9.99
CA GLU A 94 4.43 -27.29 9.61
C GLU A 94 3.81 -25.95 10.02
N ALA A 95 2.50 -25.80 9.85
CA ALA A 95 1.77 -24.61 10.31
C ALA A 95 1.92 -24.40 11.82
N ALA A 96 1.82 -25.47 12.60
CA ALA A 96 1.98 -25.42 14.05
C ALA A 96 3.39 -25.03 14.47
N GLU A 97 4.42 -25.65 13.87
CA GLU A 97 5.83 -25.29 14.13
C GLU A 97 6.14 -23.84 13.73
N ALA A 98 5.50 -23.35 12.67
CA ALA A 98 5.66 -21.99 12.18
C ALA A 98 4.75 -20.96 12.89
N ASP A 99 4.07 -21.34 13.98
CA ASP A 99 3.19 -20.46 14.75
C ASP A 99 2.11 -19.77 13.89
N ILE A 100 1.39 -20.56 13.10
CA ILE A 100 0.27 -20.12 12.28
C ILE A 100 -1.05 -20.43 13.01
N ASP A 101 -1.94 -19.44 13.08
CA ASP A 101 -3.29 -19.62 13.59
C ASP A 101 -4.17 -20.29 12.53
N LEU A 102 -5.00 -21.24 12.95
CA LEU A 102 -5.78 -22.10 12.04
C LEU A 102 -7.29 -21.90 12.20
N GLY A 103 -7.98 -21.70 11.07
CA GLY A 103 -9.43 -21.57 11.00
C GLY A 103 -10.11 -22.93 10.91
N ILE A 104 -10.85 -23.29 11.95
CA ILE A 104 -11.43 -24.63 12.11
C ILE A 104 -12.93 -24.58 11.92
N SER A 105 -13.44 -25.33 10.95
CA SER A 105 -14.85 -25.41 10.59
C SER A 105 -15.46 -26.80 10.85
N ALA A 106 -14.64 -27.83 11.09
CA ALA A 106 -15.10 -29.19 11.31
C ALA A 106 -14.17 -29.99 12.23
N VAL A 107 -14.74 -31.01 12.89
CA VAL A 107 -14.03 -31.87 13.88
C VAL A 107 -12.81 -32.56 13.28
N TRP A 108 -12.91 -33.04 12.03
CA TRP A 108 -11.81 -33.74 11.37
C TRP A 108 -10.52 -32.92 11.31
N GLN A 109 -10.62 -31.58 11.23
CA GLN A 109 -9.45 -30.70 11.17
C GLN A 109 -8.70 -30.69 12.49
N LEU A 110 -9.40 -30.74 13.63
CA LEU A 110 -8.78 -30.84 14.94
C LEU A 110 -8.08 -32.19 15.11
N ASP A 111 -8.73 -33.27 14.68
CA ASP A 111 -8.14 -34.61 14.71
C ASP A 111 -6.88 -34.69 13.83
N ALA A 112 -6.91 -34.05 12.65
CA ALA A 112 -5.76 -33.98 11.74
C ALA A 112 -4.60 -33.15 12.33
N ILE A 113 -4.87 -32.03 13.00
CA ILE A 113 -3.86 -31.23 13.70
C ILE A 113 -3.21 -32.05 14.82
N ALA A 114 -4.02 -32.72 15.65
CA ALA A 114 -3.51 -33.56 16.72
C ALA A 114 -2.67 -34.75 16.18
N ALA A 115 -3.12 -35.37 15.09
CA ALA A 115 -2.41 -36.47 14.44
C ALA A 115 -1.07 -36.05 13.81
N ALA A 116 -0.93 -34.77 13.41
CA ALA A 116 0.33 -34.25 12.88
C ALA A 116 1.45 -34.22 13.93
N GLY A 117 1.11 -34.25 15.23
CA GLY A 117 2.08 -34.48 16.31
C GLY A 117 3.16 -33.39 16.43
N ALA A 118 2.83 -32.15 16.10
CA ALA A 118 3.74 -31.02 16.23
C ALA A 118 4.14 -30.78 17.69
N SER A 119 5.33 -30.21 17.89
CA SER A 119 5.86 -29.87 19.22
C SER A 119 5.18 -28.63 19.83
N ARG A 120 4.56 -27.80 18.98
CA ARG A 120 3.82 -26.60 19.36
C ARG A 120 2.32 -26.80 19.11
N ALA A 121 1.50 -26.34 20.04
CA ALA A 121 0.06 -26.28 19.87
C ALA A 121 -0.33 -25.01 19.09
N PRO A 122 -0.87 -25.11 17.86
CA PRO A 122 -1.33 -23.94 17.13
C PRO A 122 -2.58 -23.35 17.80
N ARG A 123 -2.76 -22.02 17.68
CA ARG A 123 -4.01 -21.38 18.06
C ARG A 123 -5.09 -21.72 17.04
N VAL A 124 -6.30 -22.02 17.50
CA VAL A 124 -7.43 -22.34 16.63
C VAL A 124 -8.57 -21.34 16.77
N HIS A 125 -9.13 -20.96 15.63
CA HIS A 125 -10.26 -20.06 15.50
C HIS A 125 -11.46 -20.87 15.01
N LEU A 126 -12.43 -21.16 15.88
CA LEU A 126 -13.61 -21.93 15.51
C LEU A 126 -14.56 -21.08 14.68
N LYS A 127 -14.93 -21.61 13.51
CA LYS A 127 -15.81 -20.94 12.56
C LYS A 127 -17.23 -21.47 12.64
N ILE A 128 -18.18 -20.59 12.93
CA ILE A 128 -19.62 -20.87 12.81
C ILE A 128 -20.12 -20.29 11.48
N ASP A 129 -20.97 -21.01 10.76
CA ASP A 129 -21.72 -20.46 9.64
C ASP A 129 -22.98 -19.74 10.14
N THR A 130 -23.02 -18.42 9.94
CA THR A 130 -24.14 -17.56 10.37
C THR A 130 -25.11 -17.23 9.24
N GLY A 131 -24.92 -17.79 8.03
CA GLY A 131 -25.82 -17.61 6.90
C GLY A 131 -25.13 -17.43 5.55
N LEU A 132 -23.80 -17.41 5.49
CA LEU A 132 -23.07 -17.33 4.23
C LEU A 132 -22.99 -18.70 3.52
N SER A 133 -23.02 -19.80 4.29
CA SER A 133 -23.05 -21.18 3.76
C SER A 133 -21.93 -21.53 2.79
N ARG A 134 -20.74 -20.97 3.06
CA ARG A 134 -19.50 -21.23 2.32
C ARG A 134 -18.56 -22.17 3.06
N ASN A 135 -18.30 -21.89 4.34
CA ASN A 135 -17.46 -22.68 5.23
C ASN A 135 -17.85 -22.33 6.68
N GLY A 136 -17.50 -23.16 7.65
CA GLY A 136 -17.92 -23.04 9.04
C GLY A 136 -18.89 -24.16 9.44
N SER A 137 -18.94 -24.44 10.74
CA SER A 137 -19.88 -25.39 11.31
C SER A 137 -21.31 -24.87 11.20
N THR A 138 -22.25 -25.76 10.95
CA THR A 138 -23.67 -25.41 11.12
C THR A 138 -24.01 -25.18 12.59
N GLU A 139 -25.12 -24.51 12.88
CA GLU A 139 -25.64 -24.35 14.25
C GLU A 139 -25.89 -25.70 14.94
N ALA A 140 -26.33 -26.71 14.18
CA ALA A 140 -26.57 -28.06 14.70
C ALA A 140 -25.26 -28.79 15.07
N ASP A 141 -24.21 -28.61 14.26
CA ASP A 141 -22.91 -29.27 14.47
C ASP A 141 -22.00 -28.52 15.46
N TRP A 142 -22.29 -27.24 15.71
CA TRP A 142 -21.45 -26.36 16.51
C TRP A 142 -21.14 -26.90 17.91
N PRO A 143 -22.10 -27.44 18.69
CA PRO A 143 -21.80 -28.04 19.99
C PRO A 143 -20.80 -29.20 19.91
N ALA A 144 -20.83 -29.99 18.83
CA ALA A 144 -19.90 -31.10 18.65
C ALA A 144 -18.49 -30.60 18.32
N LEU A 145 -18.38 -29.59 17.45
CA LEU A 145 -17.09 -28.94 17.15
C LEU A 145 -16.46 -28.33 18.40
N VAL A 146 -17.23 -27.59 19.20
CA VAL A 146 -16.73 -26.97 20.44
C VAL A 146 -16.23 -28.02 21.43
N ARG A 147 -16.99 -29.11 21.65
CA ARG A 147 -16.56 -30.19 22.55
C ARG A 147 -15.27 -30.86 22.08
N SER A 148 -15.13 -31.07 20.76
CA SER A 148 -13.90 -31.61 20.19
C SER A 148 -12.72 -30.65 20.40
N ALA A 149 -12.92 -29.35 20.17
CA ALA A 149 -11.89 -28.34 20.37
C ALA A 149 -11.43 -28.29 21.84
N LEU A 150 -12.36 -28.33 22.80
CA LEU A 150 -12.05 -28.38 24.23
C LEU A 150 -11.26 -29.63 24.62
N ALA A 151 -11.60 -30.79 24.05
CA ALA A 151 -10.87 -32.03 24.32
C ALA A 151 -9.42 -31.96 23.79
N HIS A 152 -9.23 -31.43 22.58
CA HIS A 152 -7.90 -31.26 21.99
C HIS A 152 -7.08 -30.15 22.67
N ASP A 153 -7.73 -29.09 23.15
CA ASP A 153 -7.11 -28.04 23.97
C ASP A 153 -6.62 -28.59 25.32
N ALA A 154 -7.47 -29.37 26.01
CA ALA A 154 -7.09 -30.04 27.26
C ALA A 154 -5.97 -31.09 27.07
N ALA A 155 -5.87 -31.70 25.89
CA ALA A 155 -4.79 -32.61 25.53
C ALA A 155 -3.49 -31.89 25.12
N GLY A 156 -3.52 -30.55 24.97
CA GLY A 156 -2.38 -29.74 24.53
C GLY A 156 -2.07 -29.86 23.04
N ALA A 157 -3.00 -30.40 22.22
CA ALA A 157 -2.82 -30.53 20.78
C ALA A 157 -3.10 -29.23 20.03
N VAL A 158 -3.96 -28.38 20.57
CA VAL A 158 -4.29 -27.04 20.04
C VAL A 158 -4.41 -26.07 21.20
N LYS A 159 -4.44 -24.76 20.92
CA LYS A 159 -4.89 -23.73 21.86
C LYS A 159 -6.19 -23.11 21.37
N LEU A 160 -7.30 -23.32 22.07
CA LEU A 160 -8.57 -22.65 21.74
C LEU A 160 -8.43 -21.14 21.94
N HIS A 161 -8.55 -20.34 20.88
CA HIS A 161 -8.25 -18.91 20.94
C HIS A 161 -9.43 -18.03 20.55
N ALA A 162 -10.11 -18.33 19.43
CA ALA A 162 -11.12 -17.44 18.90
C ALA A 162 -12.38 -18.14 18.38
N ALA A 163 -13.47 -17.38 18.31
CA ALA A 163 -14.67 -17.73 17.54
C ALA A 163 -14.90 -16.70 16.44
N TRP A 164 -15.32 -17.14 15.25
CA TRP A 164 -15.52 -16.22 14.15
C TRP A 164 -16.56 -16.68 13.13
N SER A 165 -16.99 -15.72 12.32
CA SER A 165 -17.80 -15.96 11.12
C SER A 165 -17.43 -14.96 10.01
N HIS A 166 -18.16 -15.03 8.90
CA HIS A 166 -18.07 -14.10 7.79
C HIS A 166 -19.48 -13.71 7.34
N LEU A 167 -19.70 -12.41 7.18
CA LEU A 167 -20.96 -11.88 6.70
C LEU A 167 -21.15 -12.19 5.21
N ALA A 168 -22.41 -12.18 4.80
CA ALA A 168 -22.78 -12.27 3.38
C ALA A 168 -22.82 -10.90 2.72
N ASP A 169 -22.85 -9.82 3.51
CA ASP A 169 -22.98 -8.43 3.05
C ASP A 169 -24.24 -8.26 2.17
N ALA A 170 -25.32 -8.95 2.56
CA ALA A 170 -26.55 -9.03 1.78
C ALA A 170 -27.47 -7.82 2.02
N SER A 171 -27.61 -7.43 3.28
CA SER A 171 -28.34 -6.23 3.70
C SER A 171 -28.00 -5.89 5.16
N PRO A 172 -28.18 -4.63 5.61
CA PRO A 172 -27.97 -4.27 7.01
C PRO A 172 -28.81 -5.08 8.01
N GLU A 173 -29.97 -5.60 7.60
CA GLU A 173 -30.82 -6.43 8.45
C GLU A 173 -30.28 -7.87 8.53
N ASP A 174 -29.98 -8.47 7.37
CA ASP A 174 -29.44 -9.83 7.31
C ASP A 174 -28.09 -9.94 8.03
N ASP A 175 -27.25 -8.90 7.92
CA ASP A 175 -25.95 -8.88 8.58
C ASP A 175 -26.08 -8.73 10.11
N ARG A 176 -27.10 -8.02 10.61
CA ARG A 176 -27.42 -7.99 12.05
C ARG A 176 -27.93 -9.35 12.54
N VAL A 177 -28.77 -10.03 11.76
CA VAL A 177 -29.21 -11.40 12.07
C VAL A 177 -28.01 -12.35 12.14
N ALA A 178 -27.02 -12.20 11.25
CA ALA A 178 -25.80 -12.99 11.27
C ALA A 178 -24.91 -12.68 12.49
N LEU A 179 -24.81 -11.41 12.90
CA LEU A 179 -24.14 -11.00 14.14
C LEU A 179 -24.81 -11.64 15.37
N ASP A 180 -26.13 -11.59 15.47
CA ASP A 180 -26.87 -12.22 16.57
C ASP A 180 -26.66 -13.74 16.62
N LYS A 181 -26.59 -14.41 15.46
CA LYS A 181 -26.25 -15.83 15.38
C LYS A 181 -24.85 -16.12 15.90
N LEU A 182 -23.86 -15.28 15.58
CA LEU A 182 -22.51 -15.41 16.12
C LEU A 182 -22.52 -15.31 17.65
N HIS A 183 -23.19 -14.29 18.21
CA HIS A 183 -23.30 -14.13 19.67
C HIS A 183 -23.96 -15.33 20.35
N ARG A 184 -25.03 -15.89 19.77
CA ARG A 184 -25.66 -17.10 20.30
C ARG A 184 -24.73 -18.31 20.23
N ALA A 185 -24.00 -18.49 19.13
CA ALA A 185 -23.04 -19.57 19.00
C ALA A 185 -21.91 -19.46 20.04
N VAL A 186 -21.40 -18.24 20.29
CA VAL A 186 -20.41 -17.98 21.35
C VAL A 186 -20.98 -18.33 22.72
N ALA A 187 -22.21 -17.90 23.05
CA ALA A 187 -22.85 -18.23 24.33
C ALA A 187 -23.00 -19.75 24.53
N VAL A 188 -23.43 -20.48 23.50
CA VAL A 188 -23.51 -21.96 23.53
C VAL A 188 -22.14 -22.59 23.77
N ALA A 189 -21.09 -22.04 23.16
CA ALA A 189 -19.73 -22.54 23.37
C ALA A 189 -19.23 -22.28 24.80
N GLU A 190 -19.52 -21.11 25.37
CA GLU A 190 -19.19 -20.75 26.76
C GLU A 190 -19.93 -21.63 27.77
N GLU A 191 -21.21 -21.95 27.53
CA GLU A 191 -21.97 -22.90 28.34
C GLU A 191 -21.35 -24.31 28.34
N LEU A 192 -20.69 -24.69 27.24
CA LEU A 192 -19.94 -25.95 27.12
C LEU A 192 -18.55 -25.87 27.76
N GLY A 193 -18.11 -24.70 28.20
CA GLY A 193 -16.84 -24.47 28.88
C GLY A 193 -15.75 -23.80 28.03
N ALA A 194 -16.05 -23.40 26.79
CA ALA A 194 -15.11 -22.64 25.97
C ALA A 194 -14.84 -21.25 26.54
N ARG A 195 -13.63 -20.74 26.31
CA ARG A 195 -13.26 -19.35 26.55
C ARG A 195 -12.55 -18.84 25.33
N PHE A 196 -13.05 -17.75 24.76
CA PHE A 196 -12.43 -17.11 23.62
C PHE A 196 -11.74 -15.83 24.07
N GLU A 197 -10.46 -15.70 23.73
CA GLU A 197 -9.71 -14.44 23.89
C GLU A 197 -10.14 -13.44 22.81
N LEU A 198 -10.64 -13.93 21.67
CA LEU A 198 -11.00 -13.13 20.51
C LEU A 198 -12.31 -13.58 19.87
N VAL A 199 -13.16 -12.63 19.48
CA VAL A 199 -14.30 -12.87 18.60
C VAL A 199 -14.22 -11.90 17.43
N HIS A 200 -14.38 -12.40 16.20
CA HIS A 200 -14.27 -11.54 15.01
C HIS A 200 -15.28 -11.88 13.91
N LEU A 201 -15.85 -10.84 13.30
CA LEU A 201 -16.89 -10.95 12.28
C LEU A 201 -16.65 -10.03 11.09
N ALA A 202 -16.46 -8.73 11.34
CA ALA A 202 -16.35 -7.74 10.29
C ALA A 202 -15.23 -8.02 9.28
N ALA A 203 -15.59 -7.92 8.00
CA ALA A 203 -14.65 -7.70 6.89
C ALA A 203 -14.68 -6.20 6.50
N SER A 204 -14.26 -5.82 5.29
CA SER A 204 -14.12 -4.40 4.92
C SER A 204 -15.42 -3.61 4.98
N SER A 205 -16.48 -4.11 4.36
CA SER A 205 -17.84 -3.52 4.34
C SER A 205 -18.37 -3.24 5.76
N ALA A 206 -18.53 -4.28 6.58
CA ALA A 206 -19.02 -4.19 7.95
C ALA A 206 -18.05 -3.46 8.88
N GLY A 207 -16.74 -3.57 8.65
CA GLY A 207 -15.72 -2.81 9.38
C GLY A 207 -15.92 -1.30 9.25
N ILE A 208 -16.33 -0.86 8.05
CA ILE A 208 -16.62 0.54 7.77
C ILE A 208 -18.01 0.92 8.30
N ARG A 209 -19.07 0.21 7.88
CA ARG A 209 -20.48 0.64 8.08
C ARG A 209 -21.20 0.06 9.31
N MET A 210 -20.62 -0.92 10.02
CA MET A 210 -21.26 -1.60 11.16
C MET A 210 -20.34 -1.63 12.40
N PRO A 211 -20.27 -0.54 13.19
CA PRO A 211 -19.42 -0.47 14.38
C PRO A 211 -19.61 -1.63 15.37
N GLU A 212 -20.84 -2.11 15.53
CA GLU A 212 -21.20 -3.26 16.38
C GLU A 212 -20.57 -4.59 15.93
N ALA A 213 -20.23 -4.73 14.65
CA ALA A 213 -19.64 -5.96 14.08
C ALA A 213 -18.10 -5.99 14.16
N ARG A 214 -17.46 -4.89 14.59
CA ARG A 214 -15.98 -4.77 14.66
C ARG A 214 -15.36 -5.69 15.70
N LEU A 215 -16.06 -5.93 16.80
CA LEU A 215 -15.70 -6.85 17.88
C LEU A 215 -14.22 -6.72 18.29
N GLY A 216 -13.44 -7.81 18.36
CA GLY A 216 -12.05 -7.75 18.77
C GLY A 216 -11.06 -7.39 17.64
N VAL A 217 -11.35 -7.78 16.40
CA VAL A 217 -10.51 -7.48 15.23
C VAL A 217 -11.35 -7.37 13.96
N VAL A 218 -11.02 -6.39 13.11
CA VAL A 218 -11.61 -6.20 11.78
C VAL A 218 -10.67 -6.78 10.72
N ARG A 219 -11.23 -7.55 9.78
CA ARG A 219 -10.48 -8.16 8.67
C ARG A 219 -10.57 -7.29 7.42
N PHE A 220 -9.67 -6.32 7.27
CA PHE A 220 -9.63 -5.51 6.05
C PHE A 220 -8.95 -6.26 4.91
N GLY A 221 -9.57 -6.21 3.73
CA GLY A 221 -9.07 -6.79 2.49
C GLY A 221 -9.11 -5.72 1.44
N ILE A 222 -10.06 -5.83 0.50
CA ILE A 222 -10.14 -4.97 -0.68
C ILE A 222 -10.08 -3.46 -0.41
N ALA A 223 -10.73 -2.98 0.66
CA ALA A 223 -10.70 -1.57 1.02
C ALA A 223 -9.27 -1.06 1.29
N ALA A 224 -8.40 -1.87 1.88
CA ALA A 224 -7.01 -1.47 2.12
C ALA A 224 -6.22 -1.27 0.81
N TYR A 225 -6.63 -1.93 -0.27
CA TYR A 225 -6.05 -1.78 -1.61
C TYR A 225 -6.68 -0.62 -2.40
N GLY A 226 -7.51 0.21 -1.74
CA GLY A 226 -8.07 1.41 -2.36
C GLY A 226 -9.18 1.12 -3.37
N VAL A 227 -9.88 0.01 -3.20
CA VAL A 227 -11.06 -0.34 -4.00
C VAL A 227 -12.26 -0.42 -3.06
N SER A 228 -13.34 0.28 -3.42
CA SER A 228 -14.53 0.34 -2.57
C SER A 228 -15.23 -1.03 -2.48
N PRO A 229 -15.64 -1.47 -1.28
CA PRO A 229 -16.52 -2.63 -1.14
C PRO A 229 -18.01 -2.29 -1.39
N PHE A 230 -18.33 -1.08 -1.86
CA PHE A 230 -19.70 -0.58 -2.03
C PHE A 230 -19.98 -0.11 -3.45
N ASP A 231 -21.21 -0.32 -3.91
CA ASP A 231 -21.67 0.16 -5.21
C ASP A 231 -22.07 1.65 -5.21
N ASP A 232 -22.37 2.20 -4.02
CA ASP A 232 -22.93 3.54 -3.84
C ASP A 232 -21.90 4.59 -3.39
N GLU A 233 -20.63 4.19 -3.23
CA GLU A 233 -19.58 5.03 -2.66
C GLU A 233 -18.22 4.64 -3.24
N SER A 234 -17.41 5.61 -3.66
CA SER A 234 -16.08 5.34 -4.21
C SER A 234 -15.02 5.18 -3.12
N ALA A 235 -13.85 4.64 -3.46
CA ALA A 235 -12.71 4.61 -2.55
C ALA A 235 -12.34 6.01 -2.03
N ARG A 236 -12.44 7.04 -2.88
CA ARG A 236 -12.13 8.43 -2.52
C ARG A 236 -13.13 8.99 -1.50
N ASP A 237 -14.42 8.69 -1.64
CA ASP A 237 -15.46 9.12 -0.70
C ASP A 237 -15.19 8.54 0.71
N LEU A 238 -14.61 7.33 0.76
CA LEU A 238 -14.14 6.67 1.98
C LEU A 238 -12.80 7.22 2.52
N GLY A 239 -12.18 8.18 1.85
CA GLY A 239 -10.85 8.70 2.18
C GLY A 239 -9.69 7.73 1.85
N LEU A 240 -9.95 6.74 1.00
CA LEU A 240 -9.00 5.74 0.54
C LEU A 240 -8.42 6.11 -0.83
N ARG A 241 -7.24 5.56 -1.14
CA ARG A 241 -6.49 5.83 -2.37
C ARG A 241 -6.25 4.52 -3.14
N PRO A 242 -6.61 4.44 -4.43
CA PRO A 242 -6.28 3.29 -5.26
C PRO A 242 -4.77 2.98 -5.21
N VAL A 243 -4.43 1.70 -5.06
CA VAL A 243 -3.02 1.27 -4.85
C VAL A 243 -2.34 0.85 -6.15
N MET A 244 -3.11 0.31 -7.11
CA MET A 244 -2.58 -0.21 -8.37
C MET A 244 -2.93 0.70 -9.56
N THR A 245 -1.91 1.05 -10.35
CA THR A 245 -2.08 1.59 -11.70
C THR A 245 -1.58 0.58 -12.72
N LEU A 246 -2.47 0.07 -13.57
CA LEU A 246 -2.14 -0.83 -14.67
C LEU A 246 -1.87 -0.01 -15.93
N ARG A 247 -0.64 -0.08 -16.44
CA ARG A 247 -0.23 0.67 -17.63
C ARG A 247 0.55 -0.17 -18.63
N SER A 248 0.64 0.36 -19.84
CA SER A 248 1.37 -0.21 -20.97
C SER A 248 1.81 0.92 -21.91
N ARG A 249 2.23 0.58 -23.12
CA ARG A 249 2.64 1.53 -24.15
C ARG A 249 2.01 1.20 -25.49
N VAL A 250 1.87 2.19 -26.34
CA VAL A 250 1.50 1.98 -27.73
C VAL A 250 2.65 1.31 -28.47
N VAL A 251 2.45 0.12 -29.01
CA VAL A 251 3.50 -0.63 -29.73
C VAL A 251 3.40 -0.51 -31.25
N SER A 252 2.26 -0.05 -31.77
CA SER A 252 2.06 0.21 -33.19
C SER A 252 0.91 1.17 -33.40
N THR A 253 1.07 2.08 -34.37
CA THR A 253 -0.01 2.91 -34.88
C THR A 253 -0.19 2.68 -36.38
N LYS A 254 -1.42 2.79 -36.87
CA LYS A 254 -1.71 2.78 -38.31
C LYS A 254 -2.94 3.61 -38.65
N ARG A 255 -2.87 4.36 -39.76
CA ARG A 255 -4.01 5.08 -40.33
C ARG A 255 -4.83 4.13 -41.21
N VAL A 256 -6.15 4.12 -41.04
CA VAL A 256 -7.07 3.26 -41.80
C VAL A 256 -8.26 4.06 -42.34
N PRO A 257 -8.82 3.70 -43.51
CA PRO A 257 -9.98 4.39 -44.07
C PRO A 257 -11.25 4.14 -43.25
N ALA A 258 -12.31 4.89 -43.55
CA ALA A 258 -13.66 4.62 -43.04
C ALA A 258 -14.14 3.22 -43.44
N GLY A 259 -14.91 2.57 -42.56
CA GLY A 259 -15.46 1.23 -42.73
C GLY A 259 -14.48 0.09 -42.48
N HIS A 260 -13.24 0.38 -42.05
CA HIS A 260 -12.21 -0.63 -41.80
C HIS A 260 -12.58 -1.49 -40.58
N GLY A 261 -12.61 -2.81 -40.75
CA GLY A 261 -12.93 -3.73 -39.67
C GLY A 261 -11.75 -3.95 -38.72
N VAL A 262 -12.01 -4.00 -37.40
CA VAL A 262 -10.97 -4.08 -36.37
C VAL A 262 -11.16 -5.32 -35.49
N SER A 263 -10.03 -6.01 -35.22
CA SER A 263 -9.93 -7.21 -34.38
C SER A 263 -10.77 -8.41 -34.86
N TYR A 264 -10.82 -9.48 -34.06
CA TYR A 264 -11.49 -10.74 -34.40
C TYR A 264 -12.98 -10.55 -34.68
N GLY A 265 -13.45 -11.15 -35.77
CA GLY A 265 -14.85 -11.07 -36.20
C GLY A 265 -15.25 -9.71 -36.78
N LEU A 266 -14.34 -8.73 -36.84
CA LEU A 266 -14.60 -7.38 -37.38
C LEU A 266 -15.86 -6.74 -36.78
N THR A 267 -16.05 -6.94 -35.47
CA THR A 267 -17.24 -6.47 -34.74
C THR A 267 -17.25 -4.96 -34.52
N TYR A 268 -16.10 -4.30 -34.76
CA TYR A 268 -15.96 -2.86 -34.82
C TYR A 268 -15.57 -2.45 -36.24
N ARG A 269 -16.15 -1.35 -36.72
CA ARG A 269 -15.78 -0.70 -37.98
C ARG A 269 -15.61 0.78 -37.75
N THR A 270 -14.52 1.34 -38.28
CA THR A 270 -14.27 2.78 -38.19
C THR A 270 -15.38 3.55 -38.90
N GLU A 271 -15.94 4.58 -38.27
CA GLU A 271 -16.99 5.42 -38.89
C GLU A 271 -16.42 6.41 -39.92
N ARG A 272 -15.15 6.78 -39.72
CA ARG A 272 -14.39 7.71 -40.54
C ARG A 272 -12.95 7.20 -40.69
N GLU A 273 -12.14 7.90 -41.48
CA GLU A 273 -10.70 7.65 -41.46
C GLU A 273 -10.18 7.87 -40.03
N SER A 274 -9.38 6.92 -39.53
CA SER A 274 -8.95 6.92 -38.14
C SER A 274 -7.54 6.34 -37.98
N THR A 275 -6.85 6.76 -36.92
CA THR A 275 -5.62 6.14 -36.43
C THR A 275 -5.99 5.07 -35.40
N LEU A 276 -5.50 3.85 -35.61
CA LEU A 276 -5.62 2.76 -34.65
C LEU A 276 -4.29 2.56 -33.93
N ALA A 277 -4.33 2.43 -32.61
CA ALA A 277 -3.19 2.07 -31.77
C ALA A 277 -3.32 0.64 -31.25
N LEU A 278 -2.20 -0.08 -31.19
CA LEU A 278 -2.10 -1.42 -30.62
C LEU A 278 -1.47 -1.33 -29.23
N VAL A 279 -2.12 -1.96 -28.24
CA VAL A 279 -1.66 -2.02 -26.85
C VAL A 279 -1.41 -3.48 -26.48
N PRO A 280 -0.22 -3.85 -25.99
CA PRO A 280 0.19 -5.24 -25.74
C PRO A 280 -0.32 -5.77 -24.39
N LEU A 281 -1.59 -5.52 -24.06
CA LEU A 281 -2.29 -6.12 -22.92
C LEU A 281 -3.54 -6.86 -23.41
N GLY A 282 -3.75 -8.07 -22.94
CA GLY A 282 -4.94 -8.86 -23.32
C GLY A 282 -5.51 -9.66 -22.17
N TYR A 283 -6.44 -10.56 -22.48
CA TYR A 283 -7.12 -11.34 -21.44
C TYR A 283 -6.23 -12.35 -20.72
N ALA A 284 -5.06 -12.71 -21.28
CA ALA A 284 -4.05 -13.50 -20.57
C ALA A 284 -3.27 -12.67 -19.53
N ASP A 285 -3.32 -11.35 -19.63
CA ASP A 285 -2.71 -10.41 -18.68
C ASP A 285 -3.72 -9.94 -17.63
N GLY A 286 -5.00 -10.32 -17.76
CA GLY A 286 -6.08 -9.98 -16.82
C GLY A 286 -7.19 -9.10 -17.40
N ILE A 287 -7.04 -8.58 -18.63
CA ILE A 287 -8.04 -7.66 -19.22
C ILE A 287 -9.36 -8.40 -19.53
N PRO A 288 -10.50 -8.01 -18.94
CA PRO A 288 -11.75 -8.75 -19.14
C PRO A 288 -12.25 -8.66 -20.58
N ARG A 289 -12.26 -9.79 -21.29
CA ARG A 289 -12.73 -9.84 -22.68
C ARG A 289 -14.18 -9.35 -22.85
N ILE A 290 -15.02 -9.54 -21.82
CA ILE A 290 -16.43 -9.12 -21.80
C ILE A 290 -16.61 -7.59 -21.77
N ALA A 291 -15.55 -6.83 -21.47
CA ALA A 291 -15.54 -5.37 -21.54
C ALA A 291 -15.41 -4.80 -22.98
N THR A 292 -15.27 -5.69 -23.97
CA THR A 292 -15.24 -5.35 -25.40
C THR A 292 -16.39 -4.41 -25.78
N GLY A 293 -16.07 -3.28 -26.41
CA GLY A 293 -17.04 -2.31 -26.90
C GLY A 293 -17.61 -1.33 -25.85
N ARG A 294 -17.24 -1.50 -24.57
CA ARG A 294 -17.61 -0.59 -23.47
C ARG A 294 -16.39 0.14 -22.92
N ALA A 295 -15.29 -0.61 -22.74
CA ALA A 295 -14.10 -0.10 -22.09
C ALA A 295 -13.36 0.97 -22.89
N ARG A 296 -12.74 1.87 -22.11
CA ARG A 296 -11.85 2.93 -22.58
C ARG A 296 -10.52 2.84 -21.84
N VAL A 297 -9.48 3.40 -22.45
CA VAL A 297 -8.16 3.59 -21.84
C VAL A 297 -7.75 5.05 -21.94
N TRP A 298 -6.82 5.50 -21.12
CA TRP A 298 -6.33 6.86 -21.12
C TRP A 298 -4.94 6.94 -21.77
N ILE A 299 -4.77 7.89 -22.69
CA ILE A 299 -3.53 8.12 -23.45
C ILE A 299 -3.39 9.63 -23.64
N GLY A 300 -2.27 10.21 -23.18
CA GLY A 300 -1.95 11.62 -23.41
C GLY A 300 -3.03 12.61 -22.96
N GLY A 301 -3.59 12.42 -21.76
CA GLY A 301 -4.61 13.32 -21.20
C GLY A 301 -6.05 13.06 -21.67
N ARG A 302 -6.30 11.98 -22.43
CA ARG A 302 -7.63 11.73 -23.03
C ARG A 302 -8.02 10.25 -22.99
N ARG A 303 -9.31 9.99 -22.76
CA ARG A 303 -9.90 8.64 -22.87
C ARG A 303 -10.22 8.27 -24.32
N TYR A 304 -9.79 7.08 -24.74
CA TYR A 304 -10.06 6.49 -26.04
C TYR A 304 -10.74 5.12 -25.93
N PRO A 305 -11.70 4.79 -26.82
CA PRO A 305 -12.40 3.52 -26.78
C PRO A 305 -11.56 2.35 -27.30
N ILE A 306 -11.73 1.18 -26.68
CA ILE A 306 -11.24 -0.08 -27.23
C ILE A 306 -12.05 -0.43 -28.49
N ALA A 307 -11.34 -0.63 -29.60
CA ALA A 307 -11.89 -0.91 -30.92
C ALA A 307 -11.91 -2.41 -31.22
N GLY A 308 -13.10 -3.01 -31.15
CA GLY A 308 -13.29 -4.43 -31.42
C GLY A 308 -12.90 -5.31 -30.23
N ARG A 309 -12.73 -6.61 -30.48
CA ARG A 309 -12.51 -7.60 -29.40
C ARG A 309 -11.14 -7.46 -28.75
N ILE A 310 -11.13 -7.58 -27.43
CA ILE A 310 -9.90 -7.80 -26.64
C ILE A 310 -9.38 -9.22 -26.96
N ALA A 311 -8.11 -9.31 -27.40
CA ALA A 311 -7.44 -10.55 -27.73
C ALA A 311 -6.64 -11.10 -26.54
N MET A 312 -5.95 -12.22 -26.73
CA MET A 312 -5.20 -12.91 -25.66
C MET A 312 -4.11 -12.01 -25.06
N ASP A 313 -3.35 -11.32 -25.92
CA ASP A 313 -2.13 -10.61 -25.50
C ASP A 313 -2.15 -9.11 -25.88
N GLN A 314 -3.27 -8.63 -26.45
CA GLN A 314 -3.39 -7.25 -26.96
C GLN A 314 -4.84 -6.79 -27.17
N PHE A 315 -5.05 -5.48 -27.24
CA PHE A 315 -6.25 -4.86 -27.78
C PHE A 315 -5.91 -3.67 -28.68
N VAL A 316 -6.89 -3.23 -29.48
CA VAL A 316 -6.76 -2.07 -30.37
C VAL A 316 -7.57 -0.92 -29.82
N VAL A 317 -7.07 0.30 -29.95
CA VAL A 317 -7.72 1.55 -29.55
C VAL A 317 -7.99 2.39 -30.80
N ASP A 318 -9.18 2.97 -30.92
CA ASP A 318 -9.49 3.94 -31.98
C ASP A 318 -9.20 5.36 -31.49
N LEU A 319 -8.22 6.02 -32.10
CA LEU A 319 -7.74 7.34 -31.72
C LEU A 319 -8.42 8.48 -32.50
N GLY A 320 -9.18 8.17 -33.56
CA GLY A 320 -9.61 9.17 -34.53
C GLY A 320 -8.42 9.90 -35.15
N ASP A 321 -8.41 11.23 -34.99
CA ASP A 321 -7.30 12.10 -35.39
C ASP A 321 -6.34 12.40 -34.23
N GLY A 322 -6.36 11.60 -33.16
CA GLY A 322 -5.45 11.75 -32.01
C GLY A 322 -4.00 11.63 -32.43
N ALA A 323 -3.17 12.57 -31.94
CA ALA A 323 -1.73 12.57 -32.13
C ALA A 323 -1.07 11.72 -31.03
N VAL A 324 -1.19 10.39 -31.18
CA VAL A 324 -0.56 9.41 -30.30
C VAL A 324 0.52 8.67 -31.09
N GLU A 325 1.70 8.53 -30.51
CA GLU A 325 2.88 7.92 -31.11
C GLU A 325 3.20 6.56 -30.49
N VAL A 326 4.04 5.79 -31.18
CA VAL A 326 4.59 4.54 -30.61
C VAL A 326 5.49 4.90 -29.43
N GLY A 327 5.27 4.23 -28.30
CA GLY A 327 5.96 4.50 -27.04
C GLY A 327 5.14 5.31 -26.03
N ASP A 328 4.08 5.99 -26.48
CA ASP A 328 3.19 6.73 -25.59
C ASP A 328 2.55 5.81 -24.55
N GLU A 329 2.46 6.32 -23.32
CA GLU A 329 1.89 5.59 -22.19
C GLU A 329 0.38 5.38 -22.38
N VAL A 330 -0.08 4.19 -22.00
CA VAL A 330 -1.48 3.81 -21.95
C VAL A 330 -1.81 3.44 -20.52
N VAL A 331 -2.65 4.22 -19.85
CA VAL A 331 -3.21 3.84 -18.55
C VAL A 331 -4.50 3.08 -18.80
N VAL A 332 -4.52 1.81 -18.41
CA VAL A 332 -5.70 0.96 -18.49
C VAL A 332 -6.64 1.32 -17.36
N PHE A 333 -6.13 1.28 -16.13
CA PHE A 333 -6.79 1.86 -14.97
C PHE A 333 -5.76 2.41 -13.96
N GLY A 334 -6.16 3.39 -13.17
CA GLY A 334 -5.34 4.01 -12.12
C GLY A 334 -6.19 4.76 -11.10
N GLU A 335 -5.66 5.86 -10.56
CA GLU A 335 -6.32 6.65 -9.51
C GLU A 335 -7.57 7.41 -9.99
N GLY A 336 -7.55 7.86 -11.26
CA GLY A 336 -8.65 8.60 -11.88
C GLY A 336 -8.62 10.11 -11.62
N ASP A 337 -7.56 10.63 -10.99
CA ASP A 337 -7.35 12.04 -10.68
C ASP A 337 -7.31 12.92 -11.95
N ASP A 338 -6.67 12.43 -13.02
CA ASP A 338 -6.57 13.11 -14.32
C ASP A 338 -7.60 12.59 -15.34
N GLY A 339 -8.60 11.86 -14.84
CA GLY A 339 -9.65 11.26 -15.65
C GLY A 339 -9.24 9.96 -16.32
N GLU A 340 -8.28 9.22 -15.79
CA GLU A 340 -8.05 7.82 -16.16
C GLU A 340 -9.23 6.94 -15.70
N PRO A 341 -9.50 5.80 -16.35
CA PRO A 341 -10.44 4.83 -15.82
C PRO A 341 -9.98 4.30 -14.45
N THR A 342 -10.91 4.02 -13.54
CA THR A 342 -10.59 3.30 -12.28
C THR A 342 -10.82 1.79 -12.42
N ALA A 343 -10.36 1.02 -11.43
CA ALA A 343 -10.67 -0.42 -11.35
C ALA A 343 -12.19 -0.66 -11.24
N GLU A 344 -12.93 0.18 -10.51
CA GLU A 344 -14.39 0.10 -10.41
C GLU A 344 -15.10 0.43 -11.73
N GLU A 345 -14.61 1.39 -12.52
CA GLU A 345 -15.15 1.64 -13.87
C GLU A 345 -14.96 0.43 -14.78
N TRP A 346 -13.79 -0.21 -14.72
CA TRP A 346 -13.54 -1.46 -15.44
C TRP A 346 -14.44 -2.60 -14.97
N ALA A 347 -14.70 -2.69 -13.67
CA ALA A 347 -15.63 -3.65 -13.09
C ALA A 347 -17.04 -3.45 -13.65
N GLY A 348 -17.50 -2.20 -13.73
CA GLY A 348 -18.78 -1.84 -14.35
C GLY A 348 -18.85 -2.23 -15.84
N TRP A 349 -17.79 -1.99 -16.61
CA TRP A 349 -17.72 -2.46 -18.01
C TRP A 349 -17.62 -3.97 -18.15
N ALA A 350 -17.15 -4.68 -17.14
CA ALA A 350 -16.99 -6.12 -17.14
C ALA A 350 -18.14 -6.88 -16.45
N GLU A 351 -19.12 -6.17 -15.89
CA GLU A 351 -20.23 -6.72 -15.09
C GLU A 351 -19.73 -7.56 -13.90
N THR A 352 -18.80 -6.99 -13.15
CA THR A 352 -18.17 -7.60 -11.98
C THR A 352 -17.84 -6.56 -10.91
N ILE A 353 -17.01 -6.90 -9.94
CA ILE A 353 -16.53 -6.06 -8.84
C ILE A 353 -15.06 -5.68 -9.01
N GLY A 354 -14.65 -4.56 -8.40
CA GLY A 354 -13.27 -4.06 -8.46
C GLY A 354 -12.22 -5.07 -7.98
N ASP A 355 -12.55 -5.89 -6.97
CA ASP A 355 -11.70 -6.98 -6.48
C ASP A 355 -11.25 -7.92 -7.59
N GLU A 356 -12.17 -8.27 -8.50
CA GLU A 356 -11.88 -9.18 -9.58
C GLU A 356 -10.95 -8.54 -10.61
N ILE A 357 -11.08 -7.23 -10.85
CA ILE A 357 -10.24 -6.50 -11.80
C ILE A 357 -8.78 -6.51 -11.36
N VAL A 358 -8.51 -6.13 -10.11
CA VAL A 358 -7.13 -6.09 -9.59
C VAL A 358 -6.54 -7.48 -9.37
N ALA A 359 -7.33 -8.43 -8.85
CA ALA A 359 -6.85 -9.78 -8.57
C ALA A 359 -6.57 -10.61 -9.84
N ARG A 360 -7.14 -10.23 -10.99
CA ARG A 360 -6.90 -10.92 -12.27
C ARG A 360 -5.66 -10.46 -13.01
N VAL A 361 -4.99 -9.40 -12.57
CA VAL A 361 -3.73 -8.95 -13.20
C VAL A 361 -2.73 -10.10 -13.14
N GLY A 362 -2.41 -10.68 -14.30
CA GLY A 362 -1.70 -11.96 -14.39
C GLY A 362 -0.19 -11.82 -14.12
N PRO A 363 0.53 -12.93 -13.90
CA PRO A 363 1.96 -12.92 -13.59
C PRO A 363 2.86 -12.45 -14.76
N ARG A 364 2.31 -12.26 -15.95
CA ARG A 364 3.02 -11.66 -17.10
C ARG A 364 3.19 -10.14 -16.97
N VAL A 365 2.40 -9.51 -16.11
CA VAL A 365 2.47 -8.08 -15.80
C VAL A 365 3.48 -7.89 -14.68
N GLU A 366 4.52 -7.13 -14.95
CA GLU A 366 5.56 -6.83 -13.96
C GLU A 366 5.00 -5.90 -12.88
N ARG A 367 5.19 -6.24 -11.60
CA ARG A 367 4.86 -5.35 -10.49
C ARG A 367 6.06 -4.47 -10.21
N VAL A 368 5.85 -3.16 -10.22
CA VAL A 368 6.85 -2.17 -9.83
C VAL A 368 6.34 -1.43 -8.62
N TYR A 369 7.05 -1.63 -7.50
CA TYR A 369 6.69 -1.03 -6.22
C TYR A 369 7.25 0.38 -6.12
N LEU A 370 6.36 1.35 -5.96
CA LEU A 370 6.69 2.73 -5.66
C LEU A 370 6.77 2.91 -4.15
N ASN A 371 7.50 3.94 -3.71
CA ASN A 371 7.61 4.29 -2.30
C ASN A 371 8.14 3.13 -1.43
N THR A 372 9.07 2.34 -1.99
CA THR A 372 9.90 1.39 -1.24
C THR A 372 11.09 2.10 -0.60
N THR A 373 11.50 1.62 0.58
CA THR A 373 12.73 2.06 1.22
C THR A 373 13.96 1.77 0.35
N ASP A 374 13.96 0.62 -0.33
CA ASP A 374 15.07 0.15 -1.18
C ASP A 374 15.23 0.98 -2.47
N ALA A 375 14.15 1.55 -3.03
CA ALA A 375 14.26 2.45 -4.19
C ALA A 375 14.73 3.86 -3.81
N LEU A 376 14.72 4.21 -2.52
CA LEU A 376 15.29 5.44 -2.01
C LEU A 376 16.79 5.30 -1.84
N VAL A 377 17.25 4.24 -1.18
CA VAL A 377 18.66 4.04 -0.82
C VAL A 377 19.53 3.67 -2.04
N GLY A 378 20.62 4.41 -2.24
CA GLY A 378 21.53 4.23 -3.37
C GLY A 378 21.07 4.91 -4.67
N SER A 379 19.92 5.58 -4.66
CA SER A 379 19.43 6.33 -5.80
C SER A 379 20.17 7.66 -6.00
N VAL A 380 20.29 8.06 -7.27
CA VAL A 380 20.72 9.40 -7.68
C VAL A 380 19.60 9.97 -8.55
N ARG A 381 19.07 11.14 -8.17
CA ARG A 381 17.95 11.81 -8.84
C ARG A 381 18.35 13.19 -9.29
N GLU A 382 17.87 13.57 -10.46
CA GLU A 382 17.93 14.95 -10.93
C GLU A 382 16.58 15.61 -10.61
N ILE A 383 16.62 16.75 -9.92
CA ILE A 383 15.45 17.50 -9.48
C ILE A 383 15.53 18.88 -10.11
N ALA A 384 14.62 19.17 -11.04
CA ALA A 384 14.66 20.37 -11.86
C ALA A 384 14.14 21.61 -11.12
N THR A 385 13.14 21.44 -10.25
CA THR A 385 12.42 22.57 -9.63
C THR A 385 12.35 22.49 -8.10
N PRO A 386 12.13 23.62 -7.40
CA PRO A 386 11.85 23.62 -5.97
C PRO A 386 10.57 22.84 -5.62
N GLU A 387 9.56 22.87 -6.50
CA GLU A 387 8.31 22.12 -6.35
C GLU A 387 8.58 20.61 -6.40
N GLU A 388 9.39 20.14 -7.34
CA GLU A 388 9.83 18.73 -7.39
C GLU A 388 10.66 18.35 -6.17
N MET A 389 11.53 19.25 -5.66
CA MET A 389 12.27 19.02 -4.42
C MET A 389 11.34 18.88 -3.22
N HIS A 390 10.28 19.70 -3.16
CA HIS A 390 9.27 19.64 -2.12
C HIS A 390 8.47 18.34 -2.20
N GLU A 391 7.97 17.95 -3.38
CA GLU A 391 7.24 16.70 -3.54
C GLU A 391 8.13 15.49 -3.26
N PHE A 392 9.41 15.56 -3.63
CA PHE A 392 10.37 14.53 -3.27
C PHE A 392 10.55 14.42 -1.75
N GLY A 393 10.72 15.55 -1.06
CA GLY A 393 10.72 15.58 0.40
C GLY A 393 9.44 14.99 0.98
N ARG A 394 8.28 15.32 0.42
CA ARG A 394 6.95 14.82 0.82
C ARG A 394 6.85 13.30 0.70
N SER A 395 7.32 12.75 -0.42
CA SER A 395 7.35 11.31 -0.64
C SER A 395 8.22 10.58 0.39
N ILE A 396 9.40 11.12 0.72
CA ILE A 396 10.27 10.53 1.74
C ILE A 396 9.62 10.66 3.11
N GLY A 397 9.11 11.84 3.46
CA GLY A 397 8.46 12.10 4.75
C GLY A 397 7.31 11.15 5.06
N ALA A 398 6.55 10.74 4.04
CA ALA A 398 5.46 9.78 4.19
C ALA A 398 5.94 8.36 4.60
N THR A 399 7.20 8.02 4.30
CA THR A 399 7.79 6.71 4.63
C THR A 399 8.52 6.66 5.98
N LEU A 400 8.65 7.81 6.67
CA LEU A 400 9.44 7.91 7.90
C LEU A 400 8.63 7.45 9.12
N ALA A 401 9.30 6.76 10.03
CA ALA A 401 8.77 6.29 11.31
C ALA A 401 9.60 6.84 12.48
N ALA A 402 9.05 6.76 13.69
CA ALA A 402 9.77 7.13 14.90
C ALA A 402 11.09 6.35 15.00
N GLY A 403 12.19 7.03 15.35
CA GLY A 403 13.54 6.46 15.29
C GLY A 403 14.31 6.76 14.00
N ASP A 404 13.64 7.21 12.94
CA ASP A 404 14.32 7.52 11.67
C ASP A 404 15.12 8.83 11.78
N VAL A 405 16.40 8.75 11.42
CA VAL A 405 17.33 9.89 11.40
C VAL A 405 17.78 10.18 9.98
N ILE A 406 17.69 11.45 9.58
CA ILE A 406 18.12 11.94 8.27
C ILE A 406 19.26 12.93 8.44
N VAL A 407 20.37 12.67 7.76
CA VAL A 407 21.51 13.59 7.66
C VAL A 407 21.41 14.34 6.34
N LEU A 408 21.11 15.63 6.39
CA LEU A 408 20.88 16.45 5.20
C LEU A 408 22.11 17.34 4.91
N SER A 409 22.75 17.10 3.77
CA SER A 409 23.99 17.77 3.37
C SER A 409 23.85 18.47 2.03
N GLY A 410 24.56 19.57 1.85
CA GLY A 410 24.56 20.37 0.62
C GLY A 410 24.85 21.83 0.91
N ASP A 411 25.31 22.57 -0.10
CA ASP A 411 25.69 23.97 0.06
C ASP A 411 24.52 24.88 0.49
N LEU A 412 24.85 26.11 0.89
CA LEU A 412 23.84 27.13 1.15
C LEU A 412 22.99 27.36 -0.11
N GLY A 413 21.67 27.30 0.03
CA GLY A 413 20.74 27.43 -1.10
C GLY A 413 20.58 26.17 -1.97
N ALA A 414 21.18 25.03 -1.60
CA ALA A 414 21.02 23.78 -2.37
C ALA A 414 19.56 23.27 -2.42
N GLY A 415 18.71 23.65 -1.46
CA GLY A 415 17.31 23.22 -1.38
C GLY A 415 16.96 22.44 -0.11
N LYS A 416 17.88 22.34 0.86
CA LYS A 416 17.69 21.60 2.13
C LYS A 416 16.37 21.94 2.84
N THR A 417 16.12 23.22 3.10
CA THR A 417 14.88 23.63 3.78
C THR A 417 13.63 23.35 2.94
N THR A 418 13.69 23.43 1.61
CA THR A 418 12.58 23.05 0.73
C THR A 418 12.28 21.57 0.84
N PHE A 419 13.31 20.73 0.82
CA PHE A 419 13.20 19.29 1.05
C PHE A 419 12.59 18.99 2.43
N THR A 420 13.09 19.61 3.51
CA THR A 420 12.57 19.40 4.87
C THR A 420 11.13 19.89 5.05
N ARG A 421 10.71 20.92 4.31
CA ARG A 421 9.30 21.35 4.26
C ARG A 421 8.40 20.27 3.65
N GLY A 422 8.79 19.74 2.50
CA GLY A 422 8.13 18.59 1.90
C GLY A 422 8.02 17.44 2.88
N LEU A 423 9.13 17.09 3.53
CA LEU A 423 9.19 16.03 4.53
C LEU A 423 8.21 16.24 5.68
N GLY A 424 8.18 17.45 6.26
CA GLY A 424 7.22 17.78 7.31
C GLY A 424 5.77 17.68 6.83
N GLU A 425 5.47 18.08 5.60
CA GLU A 425 4.14 17.92 5.01
C GLU A 425 3.76 16.45 4.82
N GLY A 426 4.68 15.63 4.30
CA GLY A 426 4.48 14.18 4.12
C GLY A 426 4.21 13.48 5.44
N MET A 427 4.86 13.92 6.52
CA MET A 427 4.62 13.45 7.89
C MET A 427 3.35 14.03 8.55
N GLY A 428 2.74 15.06 7.96
CA GLY A 428 1.59 15.76 8.54
C GLY A 428 1.92 16.51 9.84
N VAL A 429 3.06 17.20 9.93
CA VAL A 429 3.45 17.97 11.13
C VAL A 429 2.87 19.39 11.15
N ARG A 430 2.84 19.98 12.35
CA ARG A 430 2.23 21.30 12.58
C ARG A 430 3.13 22.45 12.15
N GLY A 431 2.53 23.37 11.39
CA GLY A 431 3.08 24.68 11.08
C GLY A 431 4.18 24.65 10.02
N PRO A 432 4.61 25.82 9.53
CA PRO A 432 5.63 25.90 8.48
C PRO A 432 6.99 25.46 9.01
N VAL A 433 7.63 24.51 8.32
CA VAL A 433 9.03 24.14 8.57
C VAL A 433 9.93 25.24 8.03
N THR A 434 10.76 25.81 8.91
CA THR A 434 11.71 26.87 8.58
C THR A 434 13.04 26.54 9.22
N SER A 435 14.14 26.81 8.50
CA SER A 435 15.49 26.52 8.96
C SER A 435 15.73 27.02 10.40
N PRO A 436 16.12 26.15 11.35
CA PRO A 436 16.29 26.50 12.76
C PRO A 436 17.64 27.20 13.03
N THR A 437 18.13 28.02 12.10
CA THR A 437 19.48 28.60 12.10
C THR A 437 19.86 29.40 13.35
N PHE A 438 18.89 29.93 14.11
CA PHE A 438 19.15 30.65 15.36
C PHE A 438 18.88 29.84 16.63
N VAL A 439 18.09 28.78 16.55
CA VAL A 439 17.62 28.01 17.73
C VAL A 439 18.23 26.61 17.81
N LEU A 440 19.07 26.24 16.83
CA LEU A 440 19.75 24.94 16.68
C LEU A 440 18.81 23.75 16.43
N ALA A 441 17.67 23.66 17.14
CA ALA A 441 16.66 22.65 16.93
C ALA A 441 15.24 23.23 17.03
N ARG A 442 14.31 22.66 16.24
CA ARG A 442 12.87 22.91 16.34
C ARG A 442 12.09 21.61 16.25
N THR A 443 11.15 21.45 17.16
CA THR A 443 10.20 20.34 17.14
C THR A 443 8.89 20.78 16.51
N HIS A 444 8.44 20.01 15.52
CA HIS A 444 7.16 20.15 14.83
C HIS A 444 6.26 18.97 15.22
N PRO A 445 5.27 19.17 16.11
CA PRO A 445 4.37 18.11 16.55
C PRO A 445 3.52 17.56 15.40
N SER A 446 3.22 16.25 15.39
CA SER A 446 2.31 15.66 14.42
C SER A 446 0.87 16.19 14.59
N LEU A 447 0.16 16.37 13.46
CA LEU A 447 -1.27 16.64 13.41
C LEU A 447 -2.11 15.37 13.20
N VAL A 448 -1.47 14.26 12.86
CA VAL A 448 -2.12 13.00 12.45
C VAL A 448 -1.83 11.84 13.39
N GLY A 449 -1.24 12.11 14.57
CA GLY A 449 -0.91 11.09 15.57
C GLY A 449 0.34 10.27 15.25
N GLY A 450 1.18 10.74 14.31
CA GLY A 450 2.51 10.17 14.01
C GLY A 450 3.63 10.78 14.86
N PRO A 451 4.91 10.45 14.57
CA PRO A 451 6.05 11.03 15.27
C PRO A 451 6.16 12.54 15.01
N ALA A 452 6.73 13.27 15.97
CA ALA A 452 7.12 14.66 15.73
C ALA A 452 8.34 14.72 14.79
N LEU A 453 8.46 15.81 14.03
CA LEU A 453 9.68 16.11 13.28
C LEU A 453 10.57 17.04 14.12
N VAL A 454 11.78 16.61 14.44
CA VAL A 454 12.82 17.46 15.04
C VAL A 454 13.78 17.89 13.94
N HIS A 455 13.75 19.16 13.57
CA HIS A 455 14.65 19.74 12.59
C HIS A 455 15.81 20.42 13.31
N VAL A 456 17.03 19.98 13.05
CA VAL A 456 18.28 20.45 13.66
C VAL A 456 19.17 21.10 12.60
N ASP A 457 19.77 22.24 12.92
CA ASP A 457 20.83 22.89 12.15
C ASP A 457 22.15 22.75 12.92
N ALA A 458 22.96 21.75 12.53
CA ALA A 458 24.20 21.41 13.20
C ALA A 458 25.41 22.21 12.68
N TYR A 459 25.22 23.22 11.83
CA TYR A 459 26.32 24.00 11.24
C TYR A 459 27.25 24.63 12.29
N ARG A 460 26.73 24.92 13.48
CA ARG A 460 27.47 25.55 14.59
C ARG A 460 27.92 24.56 15.67
N LEU A 461 27.58 23.28 15.55
CA LEU A 461 27.95 22.27 16.53
C LEU A 461 29.35 21.73 16.21
N GLY A 462 30.23 21.71 17.20
CA GLY A 462 31.62 21.28 17.04
C GLY A 462 31.84 19.79 17.30
N SER A 463 30.88 19.09 17.91
CA SER A 463 31.02 17.68 18.26
C SER A 463 29.67 16.97 18.46
N ALA A 464 29.68 15.63 18.37
CA ALA A 464 28.48 14.82 18.61
C ALA A 464 27.93 14.98 20.04
N LEU A 465 28.80 15.28 21.02
CA LEU A 465 28.39 15.58 22.39
C LEU A 465 27.50 16.83 22.46
N GLU A 466 27.81 17.88 21.70
CA GLU A 466 26.98 19.09 21.66
C GLU A 466 25.62 18.84 20.99
N LEU A 467 25.52 17.85 20.10
CA LEU A 467 24.25 17.41 19.51
C LEU A 467 23.44 16.55 20.49
N ASP A 468 24.11 15.67 21.25
CA ASP A 468 23.51 14.88 22.33
C ASP A 468 22.95 15.77 23.46
N ASP A 469 23.67 16.84 23.81
CA ASP A 469 23.29 17.85 24.81
C ASP A 469 21.99 18.61 24.46
N LEU A 470 21.48 18.48 23.21
CA LEU A 470 20.18 19.03 22.82
C LEU A 470 18.99 18.21 23.36
N ASP A 471 19.24 17.06 24.01
CA ASP A 471 18.23 16.19 24.67
C ASP A 471 17.08 15.80 23.73
N ILE A 472 17.45 15.40 22.51
CA ILE A 472 16.50 15.02 21.45
C ILE A 472 16.00 13.60 21.70
N ASP A 473 14.68 13.41 21.72
CA ASP A 473 14.06 12.08 21.72
C ASP A 473 14.14 11.45 20.32
N PHE A 474 15.29 10.86 20.00
CA PHE A 474 15.52 10.16 18.74
C PHE A 474 14.57 8.97 18.55
N ALA A 475 14.25 8.23 19.61
CA ALA A 475 13.42 7.03 19.52
C ALA A 475 11.94 7.36 19.25
N GLY A 476 11.43 8.46 19.81
CA GLY A 476 10.04 8.89 19.65
C GLY A 476 9.78 9.84 18.48
N SER A 477 10.82 10.33 17.81
CA SER A 477 10.72 11.35 16.77
C SER A 477 11.33 10.90 15.44
N VAL A 478 11.05 11.65 14.38
CA VAL A 478 11.88 11.67 13.17
C VAL A 478 12.82 12.87 13.30
N VAL A 479 14.12 12.65 13.14
CA VAL A 479 15.13 13.71 13.33
C VAL A 479 15.82 14.03 12.00
N VAL A 480 15.74 15.28 11.56
CA VAL A 480 16.48 15.78 10.39
C VAL A 480 17.60 16.69 10.89
N VAL A 481 18.84 16.28 10.65
CA VAL A 481 20.04 17.03 11.02
C VAL A 481 20.70 17.60 9.77
N GLU A 482 20.51 18.90 9.55
CA GLU A 482 21.30 19.64 8.54
C GLU A 482 22.75 19.76 9.02
N TRP A 483 23.69 19.53 8.11
CA TRP A 483 25.13 19.56 8.41
C TRP A 483 25.57 18.52 9.46
N GLY A 484 24.82 17.43 9.63
CA GLY A 484 25.04 16.43 10.67
C GLY A 484 26.13 15.38 10.40
N ARG A 485 26.81 15.42 9.24
CA ARG A 485 27.88 14.46 8.92
C ARG A 485 29.03 14.55 9.92
N GLY A 486 29.48 13.40 10.42
CA GLY A 486 30.49 13.29 11.48
C GLY A 486 29.95 13.51 12.89
N LEU A 487 28.67 13.87 13.05
CA LEU A 487 28.02 14.09 14.35
C LEU A 487 26.99 12.98 14.64
N VAL A 488 26.13 12.68 13.68
CA VAL A 488 25.02 11.73 13.82
C VAL A 488 25.48 10.28 13.96
N GLU A 489 26.62 9.93 13.35
CA GLU A 489 27.18 8.57 13.33
C GLU A 489 27.54 8.06 14.73
N ALA A 490 27.74 8.96 15.70
CA ALA A 490 27.99 8.61 17.09
C ALA A 490 26.70 8.44 17.92
N LEU A 491 25.55 8.86 17.39
CA LEU A 491 24.27 8.94 18.11
C LEU A 491 23.20 7.98 17.57
N ALA A 492 23.29 7.60 16.29
CA ALA A 492 22.32 6.72 15.65
C ALA A 492 23.00 5.56 14.90
N GLU A 493 22.58 4.33 15.17
CA GLU A 493 23.07 3.13 14.48
C GLU A 493 22.56 3.02 13.04
N SER A 494 21.40 3.63 12.75
CA SER A 494 20.81 3.70 11.42
C SER A 494 20.41 5.12 11.06
N PHE A 495 20.78 5.58 9.85
CA PHE A 495 20.39 6.90 9.34
C PHE A 495 20.40 6.93 7.80
N LEU A 496 19.64 7.87 7.24
CA LEU A 496 19.58 8.15 5.80
C LEU A 496 20.33 9.45 5.49
N ALA A 497 21.44 9.35 4.75
CA ALA A 497 22.17 10.52 4.28
C ALA A 497 21.61 11.00 2.93
N ILE A 498 21.25 12.28 2.86
CA ILE A 498 20.73 12.93 1.66
C ILE A 498 21.68 14.07 1.29
N ASP A 499 22.37 13.90 0.16
CA ASP A 499 23.30 14.89 -0.38
C ASP A 499 22.65 15.62 -1.55
N ILE A 500 22.54 16.94 -1.44
CA ILE A 500 21.99 17.81 -2.48
C ILE A 500 23.14 18.60 -3.11
N GLU A 501 23.53 18.20 -4.32
CA GLU A 501 24.54 18.88 -5.11
C GLU A 501 23.88 19.88 -6.06
N ARG A 502 24.40 21.11 -6.09
CA ARG A 502 24.04 22.13 -7.07
C ARG A 502 25.15 22.23 -8.12
N PRO A 503 24.85 22.31 -9.43
CA PRO A 503 25.85 22.62 -10.44
C PRO A 503 26.50 23.98 -10.12
N HIS A 504 27.83 24.04 -10.02
CA HIS A 504 28.52 25.31 -9.75
C HIS A 504 28.62 26.18 -11.02
N GLY A 505 27.95 27.33 -11.01
CA GLY A 505 28.18 28.46 -11.92
C GLY A 505 28.83 29.66 -11.20
N ALA A 506 30.15 29.81 -11.37
CA ALA A 506 31.01 30.99 -11.16
C ALA A 506 30.72 32.00 -9.99
N GLY A 507 31.62 32.07 -9.01
CA GLY A 507 31.64 33.16 -8.04
C GLY A 507 32.73 33.16 -6.95
N ALA A 508 33.95 32.68 -7.24
CA ALA A 508 35.13 32.96 -6.40
C ALA A 508 35.88 34.17 -6.96
N GLY A 509 35.83 35.30 -6.27
CA GLY A 509 36.62 36.50 -6.58
C GLY A 509 36.52 37.52 -5.43
N GLY A 510 37.62 37.71 -4.71
CA GLY A 510 37.68 38.57 -3.51
C GLY A 510 37.81 40.07 -3.79
N GLY A 511 37.66 40.87 -2.72
CA GLY A 511 38.22 42.22 -2.63
C GLY A 511 37.29 43.33 -2.11
N SER A 512 37.53 43.70 -0.85
CA SER A 512 37.44 45.04 -0.19
C SER A 512 36.11 45.79 0.01
N ASP A 513 35.89 46.12 1.31
CA ASP A 513 35.18 47.24 1.93
C ASP A 513 34.74 48.43 1.06
N ALA A 514 33.45 48.81 1.20
CA ALA A 514 33.01 50.08 1.79
C ALA A 514 31.47 50.12 1.78
N GLY A 515 30.87 50.47 2.93
CA GLY A 515 29.43 50.54 3.10
C GLY A 515 28.76 51.75 2.44
N THR A 516 27.46 51.63 2.19
CA THR A 516 26.43 52.65 2.44
C THR A 516 25.06 52.01 2.28
N ASP A 517 24.21 52.19 3.30
CA ASP A 517 22.75 52.02 3.22
C ASP A 517 22.17 52.93 2.14
N ALA A 518 21.31 52.37 1.28
CA ALA A 518 20.24 53.11 0.62
C ALA A 518 19.17 52.13 0.11
N ASP A 519 17.96 52.29 0.64
CA ASP A 519 16.71 51.71 0.16
C ASP A 519 16.50 51.97 -1.33
N VAL A 520 16.18 50.92 -2.10
CA VAL A 520 15.44 51.03 -3.36
C VAL A 520 14.46 49.86 -3.45
N ASP A 521 13.19 50.18 -3.23
CA ASP A 521 12.03 49.38 -3.58
C ASP A 521 11.96 49.13 -5.10
N GLY A 522 11.48 47.94 -5.47
CA GLY A 522 10.79 47.71 -6.74
C GLY A 522 11.66 47.46 -7.97
N ALA A 523 12.19 46.24 -8.08
CA ALA A 523 12.47 45.63 -9.39
C ALA A 523 12.25 44.12 -9.31
N GLU A 524 11.32 43.62 -10.13
CA GLU A 524 11.10 42.20 -10.39
C GLU A 524 12.44 41.55 -10.81
N ALA A 525 12.94 40.64 -9.96
CA ALA A 525 14.08 39.82 -10.30
C ALA A 525 13.63 38.79 -11.34
N GLY A 526 14.11 38.97 -12.57
CA GLY A 526 13.81 38.12 -13.70
C GLY A 526 14.15 36.65 -13.50
N ASP A 527 13.42 35.83 -14.24
CA ASP A 527 13.48 34.38 -14.40
C ASP A 527 14.91 33.92 -14.77
N ALA A 528 15.77 33.73 -13.77
CA ALA A 528 17.00 32.98 -13.94
C ALA A 528 16.60 31.49 -14.05
N PRO A 529 17.08 30.75 -15.06
CA PRO A 529 16.77 29.34 -15.19
C PRO A 529 17.19 28.61 -13.91
N VAL A 530 16.22 27.93 -13.29
CA VAL A 530 16.48 27.10 -12.10
C VAL A 530 17.33 25.92 -12.54
N GLU A 531 18.59 25.90 -12.12
CA GLU A 531 19.49 24.80 -12.45
C GLU A 531 19.05 23.51 -11.70
N PRO A 532 19.01 22.35 -12.37
CA PRO A 532 18.64 21.10 -11.74
C PRO A 532 19.65 20.71 -10.65
N ARG A 533 19.16 20.19 -9.53
CA ARG A 533 20.00 19.63 -8.46
C ARG A 533 20.14 18.13 -8.63
N THR A 534 21.30 17.61 -8.26
CA THR A 534 21.50 16.16 -8.13
C THR A 534 21.34 15.79 -6.66
N VAL A 535 20.38 14.91 -6.35
CA VAL A 535 20.16 14.38 -5.01
C VAL A 535 20.63 12.94 -4.95
N ARG A 536 21.54 12.64 -4.03
CA ARG A 536 22.03 11.29 -3.75
C ARG A 536 21.58 10.84 -2.38
N ILE A 537 21.12 9.60 -2.29
CA ILE A 537 20.65 9.02 -1.04
C ILE A 537 21.50 7.81 -0.67
N THR A 538 21.97 7.77 0.57
CA THR A 538 22.75 6.65 1.11
C THR A 538 22.16 6.19 2.44
N GLY A 539 21.83 4.92 2.56
CA GLY A 539 21.33 4.31 3.79
C GLY A 539 22.46 3.67 4.60
N THR A 540 22.45 3.88 5.91
CA THR A 540 23.36 3.22 6.86
C THR A 540 22.53 2.53 7.94
N GLY A 541 22.95 1.33 8.36
CA GLY A 541 22.28 0.54 9.40
C GLY A 541 21.16 -0.38 8.88
N GLU A 542 20.58 -1.19 9.78
CA GLU A 542 19.60 -2.24 9.44
C GLU A 542 18.29 -1.67 8.90
N ARG A 543 17.88 -0.48 9.35
CA ARG A 543 16.65 0.20 8.91
C ARG A 543 16.62 0.55 7.41
N TRP A 544 17.80 0.73 6.79
CA TRP A 544 17.97 1.27 5.44
C TRP A 544 18.75 0.31 4.51
N ARG A 545 18.72 -1.00 4.78
CA ARG A 545 19.47 -2.03 4.05
C ARG A 545 18.60 -3.10 3.41
#